data_AF-A0A151SJQ8-F1
#
_entry.id   AF-A0A151SJQ8-F1
#
_cell.length_a   1.000
_cell.length_b   1.000
_cell.length_c   1.000
_cell.angle_alpha   90.00
_cell.angle_beta   90.00
_cell.angle_gamma   90.00
#
_symmetry.space_group_name_H-M   'P 1'
#
loop_
_entity.id
_entity.type
_entity.pdbx_description
1 polymer ?
#
loop_
_entity_poly.entity_id
_entity_poly.type
_entity_poly.pdbx_seq_one_letter_code
_entity_poly.pdbx_strand_id
1 'polypeptide(L)'
;MPKARFGPVATIHYFLESLSNVALNWYMQLDEGKIQTWKQLADAFLYRYKYNIDLIPDRSDLQSLSKKDDESFKTYAQRWREMAAQVEPSLSDKEMVTMFINSLS
;
A
#
# COMPACT_ATOMS: atom_id res chain seq x y z
N MET A 1 16.64 21.09 22.89
CA MET A 1 15.75 19.95 23.20
C MET A 1 16.46 18.67 22.79
N PRO A 2 16.61 17.64 23.65
CA PRO A 2 17.24 16.40 23.22
C PRO A 2 16.27 15.62 22.34
N LYS A 3 16.72 15.22 21.14
CA LYS A 3 16.02 14.25 20.30
C LYS A 3 15.98 12.93 21.07
N ALA A 4 14.78 12.47 21.43
CA ALA A 4 14.60 11.16 22.04
C ALA A 4 15.20 10.09 21.11
N ARG A 5 16.30 9.46 21.54
CA ARG A 5 16.83 8.25 20.91
C ARG A 5 15.99 7.08 21.41
N PHE A 6 14.96 6.73 20.65
CA PHE A 6 14.21 5.51 20.88
C PHE A 6 15.12 4.32 20.51
N GLY A 7 15.39 3.43 21.48
CA GLY A 7 16.18 2.22 21.25
C GLY A 7 15.42 1.15 20.44
N PRO A 8 16.08 0.06 20.03
CA PRO A 8 15.49 -1.00 19.20
C PRO A 8 14.18 -1.58 19.75
N VAL A 9 14.07 -1.66 21.08
CA VAL A 9 12.88 -2.18 21.79
C VAL A 9 11.67 -1.25 21.64
N ALA A 10 11.89 0.07 21.64
CA ALA A 10 10.79 1.03 21.51
C ALA A 10 10.15 0.97 20.12
N THR A 11 10.94 0.76 19.07
CA THR A 11 10.43 0.65 17.69
C THR A 11 9.56 -0.60 17.49
N ILE A 12 9.97 -1.74 18.04
CA ILE A 12 9.19 -2.99 17.98
C ILE A 12 7.87 -2.83 18.74
N HIS A 13 7.90 -2.16 19.90
CA HIS A 13 6.71 -1.92 20.70
C HIS A 13 5.68 -1.04 19.97
N TYR A 14 6.08 0.10 19.42
CA TYR A 14 5.16 0.94 18.64
C TYR A 14 4.62 0.25 17.39
N PHE A 15 5.46 -0.56 16.74
CA PHE A 15 5.01 -1.35 15.59
C PHE A 15 3.91 -2.33 16.00
N LEU A 16 4.09 -3.07 17.10
CA LEU A 16 3.07 -3.97 17.64
C LEU A 16 1.74 -3.24 17.90
N GLU A 17 1.77 -2.06 18.53
CA GLU A 17 0.56 -1.27 18.82
C GLU A 17 -0.19 -0.83 17.57
N SER A 18 0.51 -0.70 16.43
CA SER A 18 -0.10 -0.33 15.15
C SER A 18 -0.77 -1.49 14.41
N LEU A 19 -0.49 -2.75 14.81
CA LEU A 19 -1.05 -3.92 14.16
C LEU A 19 -2.49 -4.17 14.60
N SER A 20 -3.34 -4.55 13.65
CA SER A 20 -4.73 -4.97 13.92
C SER A 20 -5.04 -6.32 13.29
N ASN A 21 -5.98 -7.04 13.92
CA ASN A 21 -6.59 -8.28 13.42
C ASN A 21 -5.55 -9.31 12.90
N VAL A 22 -5.52 -9.50 11.58
CA VAL A 22 -4.72 -10.51 10.90
C VAL A 22 -3.22 -10.24 11.05
N ALA A 23 -2.80 -8.97 11.03
CA ALA A 23 -1.40 -8.60 11.17
C ALA A 23 -0.90 -8.81 12.60
N LEU A 24 -1.75 -8.54 13.59
CA LEU A 24 -1.44 -8.80 14.99
C LEU A 24 -1.34 -10.32 15.27
N ASN A 25 -2.26 -11.12 14.72
CA ASN A 25 -2.20 -12.58 14.86
C ASN A 25 -0.94 -13.17 14.19
N TRP A 26 -0.56 -12.67 13.02
CA TRP A 26 0.70 -13.06 12.38
C TRP A 26 1.91 -12.74 13.28
N TYR A 27 1.96 -11.55 13.87
CA TYR A 27 3.06 -11.15 14.74
C TYR A 27 3.20 -12.08 15.96
N MET A 28 2.08 -12.47 16.58
CA MET A 28 2.08 -13.39 17.73
C MET A 28 2.56 -14.81 17.39
N GLN A 29 2.61 -15.18 16.11
CA GLN A 29 3.06 -16.51 15.65
C GLN A 29 4.53 -16.52 15.23
N LEU A 30 5.24 -15.39 15.34
CA LEU A 30 6.66 -15.32 15.02
C LEU A 30 7.47 -16.03 16.10
N ASP A 31 8.37 -16.92 15.69
CA ASP A 31 9.29 -17.59 16.62
C ASP A 31 10.18 -16.55 17.33
N GLU A 32 10.09 -16.50 18.66
CA GLU A 32 10.86 -15.57 19.52
C GLU A 32 12.38 -15.63 19.29
N GLY A 33 12.89 -16.76 18.79
CA GLY A 33 14.31 -16.95 18.47
C GLY A 33 14.77 -16.41 17.11
N LYS A 34 13.85 -16.12 16.18
CA LYS A 34 14.19 -15.76 14.78
C LYS A 34 14.22 -14.26 14.51
N ILE A 35 13.54 -13.45 15.32
CA ILE A 35 13.47 -12.00 15.14
C ILE A 35 14.08 -11.31 16.36
N GLN A 36 15.33 -10.86 16.22
CA GLN A 36 16.08 -10.21 17.29
C GLN A 36 16.33 -8.73 17.03
N THR A 37 16.01 -8.25 15.83
CA THR A 37 16.24 -6.87 15.41
C THR A 37 15.04 -6.31 14.67
N TRP A 38 14.87 -4.98 14.74
CA TRP A 38 13.86 -4.27 13.94
C TRP A 38 13.97 -4.59 12.45
N LYS A 39 15.20 -4.70 11.92
CA LYS A 39 15.41 -5.02 10.50
C LYS A 39 14.82 -6.37 10.13
N GLN A 40 15.08 -7.42 10.93
CA GLN A 40 14.51 -8.75 10.68
C GLN A 40 12.98 -8.74 10.75
N LEU A 41 12.40 -7.97 11.68
CA LEU A 41 10.95 -7.81 11.78
C LEU A 41 10.35 -7.11 10.55
N ALA A 42 10.96 -6.01 10.13
CA ALA A 42 10.55 -5.26 8.95
C ALA A 42 10.67 -6.12 7.67
N ASP A 43 11.77 -6.84 7.51
CA ASP A 43 11.99 -7.74 6.37
C ASP A 43 10.95 -8.88 6.34
N ALA A 44 10.65 -9.49 7.50
CA ALA A 44 9.64 -10.53 7.61
C ALA A 44 8.21 -10.02 7.33
N PHE A 45 7.89 -8.82 7.81
CA PHE A 45 6.61 -8.15 7.53
C PHE A 45 6.46 -7.86 6.05
N LEU A 46 7.47 -7.24 5.44
CA LEU A 46 7.50 -6.96 4.01
C LEU A 46 7.43 -8.23 3.18
N TYR A 47 8.12 -9.31 3.57
CA TYR A 47 8.02 -10.60 2.88
C TYR A 47 6.61 -11.20 2.97
N ARG A 48 5.99 -11.17 4.16
CA ARG A 48 4.65 -11.71 4.39
C ARG A 48 3.58 -10.96 3.59
N TYR A 49 3.70 -9.64 3.53
CA TYR A 49 2.75 -8.75 2.87
C TYR A 49 3.26 -8.24 1.52
N LYS A 50 4.32 -8.83 0.97
CA LYS A 50 4.91 -8.42 -0.30
C LYS A 50 3.89 -8.48 -1.43
N TYR A 51 3.09 -9.54 -1.44
CA TYR A 51 2.00 -9.69 -2.39
C TYR A 51 0.95 -8.58 -2.28
N ASN A 52 0.73 -7.99 -1.09
CA ASN A 52 -0.17 -6.83 -0.98
C ASN A 52 0.45 -5.57 -1.59
N ILE A 53 1.78 -5.46 -1.60
CA ILE A 53 2.52 -4.37 -2.24
C ILE A 53 2.55 -4.58 -3.75
N ASP A 54 2.78 -5.81 -4.21
CA ASP A 54 2.74 -6.18 -5.63
C ASP A 54 1.32 -6.06 -6.24
N LEU A 55 0.28 -5.93 -5.39
CA LEU A 55 -1.11 -5.67 -5.79
C LEU A 55 -1.47 -4.17 -5.82
N ILE A 56 -0.57 -3.27 -5.37
CA ILE A 56 -0.83 -1.84 -5.46
C ILE A 56 -0.84 -1.46 -6.94
N PRO A 57 -1.92 -0.87 -7.47
CA PRO A 57 -1.99 -0.48 -8.86
C PRO A 57 -0.85 0.47 -9.23
N ASP A 58 -0.18 0.21 -10.35
CA ASP A 58 0.83 1.10 -10.89
C ASP A 58 0.26 1.96 -12.05
N ARG A 59 1.12 2.81 -12.64
CA ARG A 59 0.70 3.67 -13.76
C ARG A 59 0.25 2.87 -14.98
N SER A 60 0.83 1.70 -15.22
CA SER A 60 0.49 0.83 -16.34
C SER A 60 -0.89 0.21 -16.14
N ASP A 61 -1.20 -0.23 -14.91
CA ASP A 61 -2.53 -0.73 -14.54
C ASP A 61 -3.60 0.33 -14.79
N LEU A 62 -3.35 1.58 -14.35
CA LEU A 62 -4.27 2.69 -14.56
C LEU A 62 -4.44 3.05 -16.05
N GLN A 63 -3.38 2.95 -16.86
CA GLN A 63 -3.46 3.17 -18.32
C GLN A 63 -4.26 2.09 -19.03
N SER A 64 -4.20 0.85 -18.53
CA SER A 64 -4.95 -0.28 -19.09
C SER A 64 -6.43 -0.25 -18.73
N LEU A 65 -6.80 0.57 -17.74
CA LEU A 65 -8.19 0.72 -17.31
C LEU A 65 -9.00 1.38 -18.42
N SER A 66 -10.11 0.76 -18.78
CA SER A 66 -11.08 1.35 -19.71
C SER A 66 -12.50 1.26 -19.16
N LYS A 67 -13.36 2.15 -19.64
CA LYS A 67 -14.79 2.08 -19.37
C LYS A 67 -15.38 0.90 -20.14
N LYS A 68 -16.17 0.07 -19.45
CA LYS A 68 -16.91 -1.03 -20.10
C LYS A 68 -18.19 -0.51 -20.75
N ASP A 69 -18.69 -1.23 -21.77
CA ASP A 69 -19.92 -0.86 -22.49
C ASP A 69 -21.17 -0.85 -21.58
N ASP A 70 -21.24 -1.80 -20.64
CA ASP A 70 -22.33 -1.97 -19.69
C ASP A 70 -22.19 -1.13 -18.41
N GLU A 71 -21.06 -0.45 -18.23
CA GLU A 71 -20.76 0.37 -17.05
C GLU A 71 -21.25 1.82 -17.24
N SER A 72 -21.87 2.40 -16.21
CA SER A 72 -22.21 3.83 -16.23
C SER A 72 -20.95 4.70 -16.11
N PHE A 73 -20.96 5.90 -16.70
CA PHE A 73 -19.85 6.84 -16.56
C PHE A 73 -19.52 7.15 -15.09
N LYS A 74 -20.55 7.30 -14.24
CA LYS A 74 -20.36 7.60 -12.82
C LYS A 74 -19.62 6.47 -12.10
N THR A 75 -20.03 5.22 -12.36
CA THR A 75 -19.39 4.02 -11.79
C THR A 75 -17.93 3.95 -12.24
N TYR A 76 -17.70 4.16 -13.52
CA TYR A 76 -16.37 4.16 -14.09
C TYR A 76 -15.47 5.24 -13.50
N ALA A 77 -15.93 6.49 -13.46
CA ALA A 77 -15.17 7.61 -12.93
C ALA A 77 -14.81 7.41 -11.44
N GLN A 78 -15.68 6.76 -10.66
CA GLN A 78 -15.37 6.39 -9.28
C GLN A 78 -14.24 5.36 -9.23
N ARG A 79 -14.36 4.25 -9.96
CA ARG A 79 -13.34 3.19 -10.03
C ARG A 79 -11.98 3.72 -10.49
N TRP A 80 -11.98 4.57 -11.51
CA TRP A 80 -10.76 5.20 -12.02
C TRP A 80 -10.09 6.08 -10.96
N ARG A 81 -10.86 6.92 -10.24
CA ARG A 81 -10.32 7.76 -9.15
C ARG A 81 -9.76 6.94 -7.98
N GLU A 82 -10.46 5.87 -7.60
CA GLU A 82 -10.01 4.97 -6.52
C GLU A 82 -8.69 4.28 -6.86
N MET A 83 -8.52 3.86 -8.11
CA MET A 83 -7.26 3.29 -8.59
C MET A 83 -6.16 4.35 -8.67
N ALA A 84 -6.44 5.52 -9.27
CA ALA A 84 -5.47 6.60 -9.40
C ALA A 84 -4.95 7.12 -8.05
N ALA A 85 -5.78 7.09 -6.99
CA ALA A 85 -5.39 7.47 -5.63
C ALA A 85 -4.40 6.49 -4.97
N GLN A 86 -4.26 5.27 -5.50
CA GLN A 86 -3.34 4.25 -5.00
C GLN A 86 -2.01 4.22 -5.77
N VAL A 87 -1.94 4.85 -6.94
CA VAL A 87 -0.75 4.85 -7.80
C VAL A 87 0.34 5.72 -7.21
N GLU A 88 1.55 5.14 -7.10
CA GLU A 88 2.75 5.84 -6.67
C GLU A 88 3.87 5.77 -7.73
N PRO A 89 4.61 6.87 -7.97
CA PRO A 89 4.37 8.21 -7.47
C PRO A 89 3.04 8.80 -7.98
N SER A 90 2.49 9.73 -7.22
CA SER A 90 1.25 10.43 -7.60
C SER A 90 1.32 11.07 -8.99
N LEU A 91 0.17 11.19 -9.63
CA LEU A 91 0.03 11.81 -10.96
C LEU A 91 -0.02 13.32 -10.84
N SER A 92 0.59 14.03 -11.80
CA SER A 92 0.30 15.45 -12.01
C SER A 92 -1.11 15.65 -12.55
N ASP A 93 -1.68 16.85 -12.35
CA ASP A 93 -3.01 17.19 -12.89
C ASP A 93 -3.11 16.95 -14.39
N LYS A 94 -2.03 17.25 -15.14
CA LYS A 94 -1.98 17.06 -16.59
C LYS A 94 -2.03 15.58 -16.97
N GLU A 95 -1.28 14.72 -16.26
CA GLU A 95 -1.31 13.28 -16.46
C GLU A 95 -2.68 12.71 -16.12
N MET A 96 -3.26 13.14 -15.00
CA MET A 96 -4.57 12.70 -14.53
C MET A 96 -5.66 12.96 -15.58
N VAL A 97 -5.71 14.19 -16.11
CA VAL A 97 -6.67 14.55 -17.18
C VAL A 97 -6.42 13.74 -18.45
N THR A 98 -5.16 13.61 -18.88
CA THR A 98 -4.81 12.92 -20.12
C THR A 98 -5.17 11.43 -20.04
N MET A 99 -4.78 10.75 -18.96
CA MET A 99 -5.04 9.33 -18.76
C MET A 99 -6.54 9.06 -18.61
N PHE A 100 -7.28 9.91 -17.88
CA PHE A 100 -8.72 9.75 -17.74
C PHE A 100 -9.44 9.89 -19.09
N ILE A 101 -9.11 10.90 -19.90
CA ILE A 101 -9.72 11.08 -21.24
C ILE A 101 -9.42 9.88 -22.15
N ASN A 102 -8.16 9.41 -22.18
CA ASN A 102 -7.77 8.27 -23.01
C ASN A 102 -8.52 6.98 -22.62
N SER A 103 -8.87 6.84 -21.35
CA SER A 103 -9.54 5.67 -20.80
C SER A 103 -11.06 5.61 -21.06
N LEU A 104 -11.63 6.72 -21.53
CA LEU A 104 -13.06 6.87 -21.86
C LEU A 104 -13.37 6.61 -23.35
N SER A 105 -12.32 6.37 -24.15
CA SER A 105 -12.41 6.20 -25.60
C SER A 105 -13.02 4.86 -25.99
#